data_AF-G0EDP2-F1
#
_entry.id   AF-G0EDP2-F1
#
_cell.length_a   1.000
_cell.length_b   1.000
_cell.length_c   1.000
_cell.angle_alpha   90.00
_cell.angle_beta   90.00
_cell.angle_gamma   90.00
#
_symmetry.space_group_name_H-M   'P 1'
#
loop_
_entity.id
_entity.type
_entity.pdbx_description
1 polymer ?
#
loop_
_entity_poly.entity_id
_entity_poly.type
_entity_poly.pdbx_seq_one_letter_code
_entity_poly.pdbx_strand_id
1 'polypeptide(L)'
;MPDAVRGEAVAKLDKLAEYLYKLSERFFGDDAPRVKEYISKRVSGARDVIIHASERIVSVRRVGDNAHVILMVSAKYAGKGVRLQPVAVRTLDGRVRLQPPEAVETIYHVEIGPYALKCTCPDAIFTGASADRVLARLGFPPQAYKYTLCKHVLAGIALLWAMGLVDPTKPPMDEALLRGLVTAYLATLPPGAKPRISRIALVYTRGETSTPLTLN
;
A
#
# COMPACT_ATOMS: atom_id res chain seq x y z
N MET A 1 -1.70 -20.79 -5.31
CA MET A 1 -2.31 -20.44 -4.00
C MET A 1 -3.61 -21.22 -3.87
N PRO A 2 -3.86 -21.94 -2.76
CA PRO A 2 -5.07 -22.74 -2.60
C PRO A 2 -6.34 -21.89 -2.63
N ASP A 3 -7.41 -22.42 -3.21
CA ASP A 3 -8.71 -21.75 -3.34
C ASP A 3 -9.31 -21.34 -1.99
N ALA A 4 -9.12 -22.17 -0.96
CA ALA A 4 -9.52 -21.88 0.41
C ALA A 4 -8.87 -20.59 0.96
N VAL A 5 -7.59 -20.36 0.68
CA VAL A 5 -6.88 -19.15 1.10
C VAL A 5 -7.42 -17.92 0.37
N ARG A 6 -7.80 -18.05 -0.91
CA ARG A 6 -8.41 -16.93 -1.65
C ARG A 6 -9.78 -16.58 -1.09
N GLY A 7 -10.62 -17.58 -0.79
CA GLY A 7 -11.93 -17.35 -0.18
C GLY A 7 -11.82 -16.64 1.17
N GLU A 8 -10.94 -17.11 2.05
CA GLU A 8 -10.67 -16.46 3.35
C GLU A 8 -10.10 -15.04 3.15
N ALA A 9 -9.22 -14.83 2.17
CA ALA A 9 -8.67 -13.51 1.89
C ALA A 9 -9.73 -12.49 1.44
N VAL A 10 -10.76 -12.89 0.68
CA VAL A 10 -11.88 -12.01 0.36
C VAL A 10 -12.65 -11.62 1.63
N ALA A 11 -12.93 -12.58 2.51
CA ALA A 11 -13.58 -12.30 3.79
C ALA A 11 -12.72 -11.39 4.70
N LYS A 12 -11.39 -11.59 4.72
CA LYS A 12 -10.46 -10.69 5.42
C LYS A 12 -10.41 -9.30 4.82
N LEU A 13 -10.51 -9.17 3.50
CA LEU A 13 -10.56 -7.88 2.83
C LEU A 13 -11.81 -7.09 3.24
N ASP A 14 -12.96 -7.74 3.33
CA ASP A 14 -14.21 -7.11 3.77
C ASP A 14 -14.12 -6.64 5.23
N LYS A 15 -13.58 -7.48 6.12
CA LYS A 15 -13.29 -7.10 7.52
C LYS A 15 -12.30 -5.94 7.61
N LEU A 16 -11.25 -5.94 6.78
CA LEU A 16 -10.29 -4.85 6.71
C LEU A 16 -10.96 -3.56 6.25
N ALA A 17 -11.84 -3.61 5.25
CA ALA A 17 -12.58 -2.44 4.77
C ALA A 17 -13.47 -1.84 5.87
N GLU A 18 -14.24 -2.67 6.57
CA GLU A 18 -15.05 -2.23 7.72
C GLU A 18 -14.19 -1.57 8.81
N TYR A 19 -13.03 -2.17 9.13
CA TYR A 19 -12.09 -1.62 10.09
C TYR A 19 -11.55 -0.25 9.66
N LEU A 20 -11.13 -0.12 8.40
CA LEU A 20 -10.66 1.15 7.82
C LEU A 20 -11.76 2.22 7.79
N TYR A 21 -13.01 1.84 7.56
CA TYR A 21 -14.14 2.78 7.62
C TYR A 21 -14.38 3.29 9.05
N LYS A 22 -14.36 2.41 10.06
CA LYS A 22 -14.46 2.80 11.47
C LYS A 22 -13.31 3.71 11.89
N LEU A 23 -12.08 3.37 11.50
CA LEU A 23 -10.92 4.24 11.71
C LEU A 23 -11.11 5.59 11.03
N SER A 24 -11.64 5.60 9.82
CA SER A 24 -11.86 6.84 9.07
C SER A 24 -12.87 7.76 9.74
N GLU A 25 -14.00 7.22 10.23
CA GLU A 25 -15.00 8.00 10.98
C GLU A 25 -14.40 8.59 12.24
N ARG A 26 -13.75 7.74 13.04
CA ARG A 26 -13.10 8.16 14.29
C ARG A 26 -12.09 9.27 14.06
N PHE A 27 -11.29 9.15 13.00
CA PHE A 27 -10.12 10.00 12.79
C PHE A 27 -10.34 11.21 11.89
N PHE A 28 -11.31 11.19 10.98
CA PHE A 28 -11.54 12.30 10.04
C PHE A 28 -12.87 13.03 10.27
N GLY A 29 -13.82 12.46 11.03
CA GLY A 29 -15.12 13.10 11.29
C GLY A 29 -15.84 13.45 9.99
N ASP A 30 -16.15 14.72 9.77
CA ASP A 30 -16.83 15.23 8.57
C ASP A 30 -16.09 14.90 7.26
N ASP A 31 -14.77 14.71 7.32
CA ASP A 31 -13.94 14.35 6.17
C ASP A 31 -13.97 12.84 5.85
N ALA A 32 -14.54 12.01 6.74
CA ALA A 32 -14.57 10.56 6.59
C ALA A 32 -15.24 10.06 5.31
N PRO A 33 -16.37 10.62 4.81
CA PRO A 33 -17.01 10.14 3.59
C PRO A 33 -16.08 10.11 2.38
N ARG A 34 -15.23 11.13 2.24
CA ARG A 34 -14.23 11.21 1.17
C ARG A 34 -13.14 10.16 1.29
N VAL A 35 -12.61 9.94 2.50
CA VAL A 35 -11.60 8.90 2.75
C VAL A 35 -12.20 7.52 2.49
N LYS A 36 -13.45 7.28 2.93
CA LYS A 36 -14.18 6.05 2.64
C LYS A 36 -14.37 5.84 1.14
N GLU A 37 -14.75 6.87 0.38
CA GLU A 37 -14.88 6.76 -1.08
C GLU A 37 -13.57 6.30 -1.74
N TYR A 38 -12.44 6.88 -1.32
CA TYR A 38 -11.11 6.44 -1.75
C TYR A 38 -10.89 4.96 -1.43
N ILE A 39 -11.14 4.55 -0.19
CA ILE A 39 -10.92 3.16 0.26
C ILE A 39 -11.84 2.19 -0.49
N SER A 40 -13.12 2.50 -0.68
CA SER A 40 -14.08 1.67 -1.43
C SER A 40 -13.58 1.33 -2.83
N LYS A 41 -13.05 2.32 -3.57
CA LYS A 41 -12.48 2.11 -4.91
C LYS A 41 -11.30 1.15 -4.87
N ARG A 42 -10.45 1.22 -3.84
CA ARG A 42 -9.28 0.34 -3.70
C ARG A 42 -9.63 -1.05 -3.20
N VAL A 43 -10.64 -1.18 -2.34
CA VAL A 43 -11.19 -2.47 -1.90
C VAL A 43 -11.76 -3.24 -3.09
N SER A 44 -12.54 -2.58 -3.97
CA SER A 44 -13.03 -3.19 -5.21
C SER A 44 -11.87 -3.71 -6.08
N GLY A 45 -10.85 -2.88 -6.31
CA GLY A 45 -9.66 -3.30 -7.06
C GLY A 45 -8.82 -4.37 -6.35
N ALA A 46 -8.83 -4.42 -5.03
CA ALA A 46 -8.11 -5.42 -4.25
C ALA A 46 -8.79 -6.79 -4.36
N ARG A 47 -10.13 -6.82 -4.40
CA ARG A 47 -10.91 -8.03 -4.62
C ARG A 47 -10.55 -8.69 -5.96
N ASP A 48 -10.43 -7.90 -7.03
CA ASP A 48 -9.92 -8.37 -8.34
C ASP A 48 -8.53 -9.01 -8.23
N VAL A 49 -7.60 -8.37 -7.50
CA VAL A 49 -6.25 -8.91 -7.29
C VAL A 49 -6.29 -10.26 -6.57
N ILE A 50 -7.15 -10.41 -5.55
CA ILE A 50 -7.26 -11.65 -4.77
C ILE A 50 -7.88 -12.77 -5.61
N ILE A 51 -8.94 -12.49 -6.37
CA ILE A 51 -9.59 -13.47 -7.25
C ILE A 51 -8.58 -14.04 -8.26
N HIS A 52 -7.77 -13.16 -8.85
CA HIS A 52 -6.74 -13.54 -9.83
C HIS A 52 -5.36 -13.80 -9.19
N ALA A 53 -5.29 -14.09 -7.89
CA ALA A 53 -4.03 -14.22 -7.16
C ALA A 53 -3.10 -15.31 -7.72
N SER A 54 -3.65 -16.40 -8.28
CA SER A 54 -2.87 -17.49 -8.88
C SER A 54 -2.05 -17.03 -10.10
N GLU A 55 -2.50 -16.01 -10.80
CA GLU A 55 -1.85 -15.46 -11.99
C GLU A 55 -1.09 -14.17 -11.69
N ARG A 56 -1.45 -13.51 -10.59
CA ARG A 56 -0.90 -12.22 -10.20
C ARG A 56 0.18 -12.30 -9.16
N ILE A 57 0.22 -13.31 -8.29
CA ILE A 57 1.21 -13.35 -7.22
C ILE A 57 2.33 -14.28 -7.62
N VAL A 58 3.50 -13.69 -7.83
CA VAL A 58 4.72 -14.42 -8.18
C VAL A 58 5.32 -15.06 -6.94
N SER A 59 5.47 -14.29 -5.87
CA SER A 59 6.13 -14.75 -4.66
C SER A 59 5.69 -13.94 -3.45
N VAL A 60 5.68 -14.58 -2.30
CA VAL A 60 5.56 -13.96 -0.98
C VAL A 60 6.81 -14.32 -0.19
N ARG A 61 7.52 -13.33 0.33
CA ARG A 61 8.71 -13.54 1.17
C ARG A 61 8.63 -12.70 2.43
N ARG A 62 9.12 -13.24 3.54
CA ARG A 62 9.35 -12.48 4.76
C ARG A 62 10.66 -11.69 4.62
N VAL A 63 10.68 -10.44 5.08
CA VAL A 63 11.87 -9.58 5.10
C VAL A 63 12.04 -9.08 6.53
N GLY A 64 13.11 -9.55 7.19
CA GLY A 64 13.29 -9.34 8.62
C GLY A 64 12.16 -9.93 9.47
N ASP A 65 11.99 -9.43 10.69
CA ASP A 65 11.02 -10.01 11.62
C ASP A 65 9.59 -9.53 11.37
N ASN A 66 9.41 -8.33 10.80
CA ASN A 66 8.13 -7.63 10.86
C ASN A 66 7.54 -7.25 9.50
N ALA A 67 8.21 -7.57 8.39
CA ALA A 67 7.74 -7.19 7.06
C ALA A 67 7.63 -8.38 6.10
N HIS A 68 6.74 -8.24 5.13
CA HIS A 68 6.53 -9.16 4.04
C HIS A 68 6.62 -8.41 2.72
N VAL A 69 7.30 -8.99 1.74
CA VAL A 69 7.33 -8.50 0.38
C VAL A 69 6.59 -9.47 -0.51
N ILE A 70 5.62 -8.95 -1.25
CA ILE A 70 4.85 -9.68 -2.25
C ILE A 70 5.21 -9.11 -3.62
N LEU A 71 5.60 -9.98 -4.54
CA LEU A 71 5.81 -9.62 -5.94
C LEU A 71 4.51 -9.90 -6.70
N MET A 72 3.91 -8.85 -7.26
CA MET A 72 2.63 -8.94 -7.97
C MET A 72 2.77 -8.53 -9.43
N VAL A 73 2.29 -9.36 -10.35
CA VAL A 73 2.20 -9.03 -11.77
C VAL A 73 1.06 -8.05 -12.04
N SER A 74 1.30 -7.06 -12.89
CA SER A 74 0.28 -6.12 -13.30
C SER A 74 -0.81 -6.80 -14.14
N ALA A 75 -2.03 -6.23 -14.08
CA ALA A 75 -3.21 -6.77 -14.76
C ALA A 75 -2.98 -7.09 -16.24
N LYS A 76 -2.23 -6.22 -16.94
CA LYS A 76 -1.94 -6.32 -18.38
C LYS A 76 -1.17 -7.61 -18.75
N TYR A 77 -0.47 -8.20 -17.79
CA TYR A 77 0.43 -9.34 -17.99
C TYR A 77 0.04 -10.59 -17.18
N ALA A 78 -1.03 -10.53 -16.38
CA ALA A 78 -1.61 -11.71 -15.73
C ALA A 78 -2.03 -12.75 -16.79
N GLY A 79 -1.75 -14.03 -16.54
CA GLY A 79 -2.07 -15.14 -17.46
C GLY A 79 -1.18 -15.25 -18.71
N LYS A 80 -0.31 -14.27 -18.99
CA LYS A 80 0.58 -14.27 -20.18
C LYS A 80 1.91 -15.00 -19.98
N GLY A 81 2.08 -15.72 -18.88
CA GLY A 81 3.30 -16.47 -18.58
C GLY A 81 4.54 -15.59 -18.54
N VAL A 82 4.54 -14.55 -17.70
CA VAL A 82 5.64 -13.58 -17.59
C VAL A 82 6.95 -14.30 -17.28
N ARG A 83 7.91 -14.26 -18.21
CA ARG A 83 9.27 -14.76 -17.98
C ARG A 83 10.03 -13.76 -17.12
N LEU A 84 10.33 -14.16 -15.90
CA LEU A 84 11.08 -13.36 -14.92
C LEU A 84 12.60 -13.51 -15.07
N GLN A 85 13.06 -14.21 -16.09
CA GLN A 85 14.48 -14.45 -16.32
C GLN A 85 15.09 -13.30 -17.13
N PRO A 86 16.32 -12.87 -16.79
CA PRO A 86 17.09 -11.95 -17.62
C PRO A 86 17.20 -12.47 -19.05
N VAL A 87 17.01 -11.59 -20.04
CA VAL A 87 17.09 -11.97 -21.44
C VAL A 87 18.49 -11.63 -21.95
N ALA A 88 19.19 -12.61 -22.51
CA ALA A 88 20.47 -12.38 -23.18
C ALA A 88 20.21 -11.72 -24.53
N VAL A 89 20.60 -10.45 -24.67
CA VAL A 89 20.44 -9.67 -25.89
C VAL A 89 21.80 -9.49 -26.54
N ARG A 90 21.88 -9.84 -27.83
CA ARG A 90 23.09 -9.64 -28.63
C ARG A 90 23.07 -8.22 -29.17
N THR A 91 24.08 -7.47 -28.80
CA THR A 91 24.29 -6.08 -29.24
C THR A 91 24.85 -6.05 -30.66
N LEU A 92 24.74 -4.91 -31.33
CA LEU A 92 25.25 -4.71 -32.70
C LEU A 92 26.77 -4.90 -32.79
N ASP A 93 27.52 -4.67 -31.69
CA ASP A 93 28.95 -4.96 -31.57
C ASP A 93 29.25 -6.44 -31.23
N GLY A 94 28.25 -7.32 -31.31
CA GLY A 94 28.40 -8.78 -31.16
C GLY A 94 28.47 -9.27 -29.72
N ARG A 95 28.48 -8.37 -28.73
CA ARG A 95 28.52 -8.72 -27.30
C ARG A 95 27.16 -9.19 -26.80
N VAL A 96 27.16 -10.11 -25.85
CA VAL A 96 25.95 -10.54 -25.14
C VAL A 96 25.79 -9.69 -23.89
N ARG A 97 24.67 -8.97 -23.77
CA ARG A 97 24.26 -8.28 -22.54
C ARG A 97 23.04 -8.96 -21.96
N LEU A 98 23.07 -9.24 -20.66
CA LEU A 98 21.87 -9.61 -19.93
C LEU A 98 21.06 -8.33 -19.72
N GLN A 99 19.95 -8.20 -20.44
CA GLN A 99 18.96 -7.20 -20.07
C GLN A 99 18.20 -7.72 -18.84
N PRO A 100 17.89 -6.84 -17.88
CA PRO A 100 16.83 -7.13 -16.93
C PRO A 100 15.60 -7.59 -17.73
N PRO A 101 14.80 -8.54 -17.21
CA PRO A 101 13.53 -8.83 -17.86
C PRO A 101 12.79 -7.51 -18.14
N GLU A 102 11.97 -7.45 -19.20
CA GLU A 102 11.04 -6.34 -19.53
C GLU A 102 10.12 -5.93 -18.34
N ALA A 103 10.29 -6.59 -17.19
CA ALA A 103 9.46 -6.67 -16.03
C ALA A 103 9.49 -5.50 -15.04
N VAL A 104 10.26 -4.42 -15.31
CA VAL A 104 10.21 -3.24 -14.43
C VAL A 104 8.81 -2.61 -14.43
N GLU A 105 8.07 -2.69 -15.55
CA GLU A 105 6.68 -2.23 -15.65
C GLU A 105 5.63 -3.33 -15.39
N THR A 106 6.06 -4.59 -15.28
CA THR A 106 5.14 -5.73 -15.14
C THR A 106 5.02 -6.23 -13.72
N ILE A 107 5.95 -5.89 -12.81
CA ILE A 107 5.95 -6.35 -11.42
C ILE A 107 5.85 -5.19 -10.46
N TYR A 108 4.90 -5.28 -9.55
CA TYR A 108 4.77 -4.42 -8.39
C TYR A 108 5.39 -5.11 -7.18
N HIS A 109 6.30 -4.40 -6.52
CA HIS A 109 6.83 -4.77 -5.21
C HIS A 109 5.90 -4.19 -4.16
N VAL A 110 5.25 -5.06 -3.41
CA VAL A 110 4.33 -4.70 -2.33
C VAL A 110 4.97 -5.07 -1.00
N GLU A 111 5.28 -4.08 -0.19
CA GLU A 111 5.84 -4.26 1.15
C GLU A 111 4.75 -4.00 2.18
N ILE A 112 4.58 -4.96 3.10
CA ILE A 112 3.57 -4.93 4.15
C ILE A 112 4.24 -5.24 5.48
N GLY A 113 4.22 -4.25 6.36
CA GLY A 113 4.69 -4.34 7.73
C GLY A 113 4.35 -3.07 8.50
N PRO A 114 4.70 -3.01 9.78
CA PRO A 114 4.35 -1.87 10.63
C PRO A 114 5.08 -0.57 10.25
N TYR A 115 6.22 -0.70 9.57
CA TYR A 115 7.04 0.44 9.14
C TYR A 115 6.85 0.78 7.66
N ALA A 116 6.11 -0.03 6.91
CA ALA A 116 5.90 0.17 5.48
C ALA A 116 4.63 -0.53 4.98
N LEU A 117 3.76 0.25 4.36
CA LEU A 117 2.67 -0.18 3.48
C LEU A 117 2.95 0.40 2.10
N LYS A 118 3.96 -0.15 1.41
CA LYS A 118 4.51 0.42 0.19
C LYS A 118 4.17 -0.43 -1.03
N CYS A 119 3.93 0.22 -2.16
CA CYS A 119 3.76 -0.46 -3.43
C CYS A 119 4.42 0.34 -4.55
N THR A 120 5.05 -0.33 -5.51
CA THR A 120 5.66 0.33 -6.68
C THR A 120 4.68 0.56 -7.83
N CYS A 121 3.38 0.28 -7.67
CA CYS A 121 2.42 0.58 -8.73
C CYS A 121 2.23 2.11 -8.89
N PRO A 122 1.93 2.61 -10.10
CA PRO A 122 1.78 4.04 -10.36
C PRO A 122 0.79 4.74 -9.40
N ASP A 123 -0.33 4.09 -9.13
CA ASP A 123 -1.35 4.58 -8.19
C ASP A 123 -0.80 4.89 -6.80
N ALA A 124 0.05 4.00 -6.28
CA ALA A 124 0.68 4.18 -4.97
C ALA A 124 1.72 5.31 -5.00
N ILE A 125 2.54 5.35 -6.06
CA ILE A 125 3.56 6.39 -6.25
C ILE A 125 2.90 7.78 -6.32
N PHE A 126 1.85 7.94 -7.14
CA PHE A 126 1.15 9.21 -7.28
C PHE A 126 0.41 9.61 -6.00
N THR A 127 -0.23 8.66 -5.32
CA THR A 127 -0.91 8.95 -4.04
C THR A 127 0.11 9.43 -3.00
N GLY A 128 1.20 8.68 -2.80
CA GLY A 128 2.25 9.02 -1.85
C GLY A 128 2.89 10.39 -2.14
N ALA A 129 3.28 10.62 -3.41
CA ALA A 129 3.85 11.89 -3.82
C ALA A 129 2.87 13.07 -3.66
N SER A 130 1.58 12.86 -3.91
CA SER A 130 0.57 13.89 -3.71
C SER A 130 0.43 14.27 -2.23
N ALA A 131 0.39 13.27 -1.35
CA ALA A 131 0.34 13.49 0.09
C ALA A 131 1.63 14.13 0.63
N ASP A 132 2.81 13.71 0.15
CA ASP A 132 4.09 14.29 0.56
C ASP A 132 4.22 15.76 0.18
N ARG A 133 3.65 16.20 -0.95
CA ARG A 133 3.58 17.63 -1.30
C ARG A 133 2.76 18.42 -0.27
N VAL A 134 1.70 17.84 0.29
CA VAL A 134 0.92 18.49 1.34
C VAL A 134 1.69 18.50 2.66
N LEU A 135 2.30 17.38 3.04
CA LEU A 135 3.15 17.29 4.25
C LEU A 135 4.29 18.32 4.23
N ALA A 136 4.98 18.45 3.11
CA ALA A 136 6.07 19.41 2.95
C ALA A 136 5.61 20.86 3.16
N ARG A 137 4.42 21.24 2.66
CA ARG A 137 3.82 22.56 2.90
C ARG A 137 3.47 22.81 4.37
N LEU A 138 3.25 21.75 5.13
CA LEU A 138 3.00 21.80 6.57
C LEU A 138 4.28 21.70 7.41
N GLY A 139 5.46 21.62 6.78
CA GLY A 139 6.75 21.50 7.47
C GLY A 139 7.13 20.10 7.93
N PHE A 140 6.43 19.05 7.47
CA PHE A 140 6.76 17.66 7.79
C PHE A 140 7.68 17.05 6.72
N PRO A 141 8.58 16.11 7.10
CA PRO A 141 9.39 15.37 6.14
C PRO A 141 8.52 14.46 5.25
N PRO A 142 8.96 14.16 4.02
CA PRO A 142 8.26 13.25 3.13
C PRO A 142 8.33 11.82 3.68
N GLN A 143 7.16 11.23 3.90
CA GLN A 143 7.01 9.89 4.49
C GLN A 143 5.74 9.17 4.05
N ALA A 144 4.81 9.86 3.39
CA ALA A 144 3.55 9.28 2.91
C ALA A 144 3.80 8.17 1.86
N TYR A 145 4.88 8.28 1.08
CA TYR A 145 5.30 7.22 0.16
C TYR A 145 5.53 5.85 0.84
N LYS A 146 5.80 5.81 2.15
CA LYS A 146 5.96 4.57 2.93
C LYS A 146 4.63 3.96 3.34
N TYR A 147 3.56 4.75 3.40
CA TYR A 147 2.26 4.34 3.93
C TYR A 147 1.16 4.68 2.93
N THR A 148 1.02 3.88 1.88
CA THR A 148 0.03 4.12 0.83
C THR A 148 -0.92 2.95 0.65
N LEU A 149 -2.22 3.22 0.77
CA LEU A 149 -3.27 2.21 0.64
C LEU A 149 -3.76 2.08 -0.81
N CYS A 150 -2.96 1.46 -1.67
CA CYS A 150 -3.43 1.06 -3.00
C CYS A 150 -4.11 -0.32 -2.97
N LYS A 151 -4.75 -0.70 -4.08
CA LYS A 151 -5.42 -2.02 -4.21
C LYS A 151 -4.49 -3.21 -3.93
N HIS A 152 -3.22 -3.13 -4.32
CA HIS A 152 -2.26 -4.22 -4.13
C HIS A 152 -1.85 -4.37 -2.66
N VAL A 153 -1.71 -3.25 -1.93
CA VAL A 153 -1.43 -3.26 -0.49
C VAL A 153 -2.60 -3.87 0.26
N LEU A 154 -3.84 -3.46 -0.03
CA LEU A 154 -5.03 -4.01 0.61
C LEU A 154 -5.19 -5.51 0.32
N ALA A 155 -4.98 -5.92 -0.94
CA ALA A 155 -5.00 -7.34 -1.31
C ALA A 155 -3.93 -8.13 -0.57
N GLY A 156 -2.71 -7.61 -0.51
CA GLY A 156 -1.60 -8.26 0.20
C GLY A 156 -1.86 -8.39 1.70
N ILE A 157 -2.40 -7.35 2.36
CA ILE A 157 -2.75 -7.43 3.79
C ILE A 157 -3.81 -8.51 4.01
N ALA A 158 -4.85 -8.52 3.19
CA ALA A 158 -5.93 -9.49 3.30
C ALA A 158 -5.42 -10.94 3.12
N LEU A 159 -4.50 -11.16 2.17
CA LEU A 159 -3.87 -12.45 1.94
C LEU A 159 -2.98 -12.88 3.11
N LEU A 160 -2.11 -11.99 3.59
CA LEU A 160 -1.25 -12.28 4.74
C LEU A 160 -2.08 -12.53 6.00
N TRP A 161 -3.20 -11.82 6.16
CA TRP A 161 -4.11 -12.02 7.29
C TRP A 161 -4.85 -13.35 7.20
N ALA A 162 -5.29 -13.75 6.01
CA ALA A 162 -5.88 -15.07 5.77
C ALA A 162 -4.91 -16.22 6.06
N MET A 163 -3.62 -16.01 5.82
CA MET A 163 -2.56 -16.95 6.15
C MET A 163 -2.10 -16.90 7.62
N GLY A 164 -2.68 -16.02 8.44
CA GLY A 164 -2.31 -15.85 9.85
C GLY A 164 -0.94 -15.19 10.08
N LEU A 165 -0.37 -14.54 9.05
CA LEU A 165 0.97 -13.93 9.11
C LEU A 165 0.96 -12.49 9.62
N VAL A 166 -0.17 -11.80 9.50
CA VAL A 166 -0.36 -10.43 10.01
C VAL A 166 -1.76 -10.29 10.61
N ASP A 167 -1.91 -9.41 11.59
CA ASP A 167 -3.21 -8.98 12.11
C ASP A 167 -3.30 -7.46 12.01
N PRO A 168 -4.02 -6.90 11.01
CA PRO A 168 -4.12 -5.47 10.80
C PRO A 168 -4.87 -4.72 11.90
N THR A 169 -5.57 -5.43 12.78
CA THR A 169 -6.38 -4.82 13.85
C THR A 169 -5.61 -4.61 15.14
N LYS A 170 -4.35 -5.07 15.18
CA LYS A 170 -3.48 -5.00 16.36
C LYS A 170 -2.26 -4.12 16.12
N PRO A 171 -1.72 -3.48 17.17
CA PRO A 171 -0.40 -2.86 17.10
C PRO A 171 0.69 -3.87 16.72
N PRO A 172 1.70 -3.47 15.94
CA PRO A 172 1.91 -2.13 15.37
C PRO A 172 1.29 -1.91 13.97
N MET A 173 0.47 -2.84 13.47
CA MET A 173 -0.11 -2.75 12.11
C MET A 173 -1.26 -1.75 11.99
N ASP A 174 -2.05 -1.57 13.05
CA ASP A 174 -3.12 -0.57 13.10
C ASP A 174 -2.60 0.87 12.92
N GLU A 175 -1.44 1.17 13.50
CA GLU A 175 -0.75 2.45 13.33
C GLU A 175 -0.29 2.67 11.89
N ALA A 176 0.24 1.63 11.24
CA ALA A 176 0.62 1.69 9.83
C ALA A 176 -0.60 1.96 8.93
N LEU A 177 -1.74 1.33 9.23
CA LEU A 177 -3.00 1.59 8.53
C LEU A 177 -3.50 3.01 8.75
N LEU A 178 -3.39 3.53 9.98
CA LEU A 178 -3.77 4.91 10.26
C LEU A 178 -2.90 5.91 9.48
N ARG A 179 -1.59 5.69 9.41
CA ARG A 179 -0.69 6.47 8.54
C ARG A 179 -1.12 6.37 7.07
N GLY A 180 -1.49 5.17 6.63
CA GLY A 180 -2.04 4.92 5.30
C GLY A 180 -3.33 5.69 5.00
N LEU A 181 -4.23 5.79 5.98
CA LEU A 181 -5.45 6.59 5.87
C LEU A 181 -5.16 8.09 5.85
N VAL A 182 -4.18 8.57 6.62
CA VAL A 182 -3.74 9.96 6.54
C VAL A 182 -3.16 10.27 5.17
N THR A 183 -2.34 9.39 4.60
CA THR A 183 -1.86 9.53 3.22
C THR A 183 -3.02 9.63 2.22
N ALA A 184 -4.03 8.76 2.34
CA ALA A 184 -5.22 8.81 1.48
C ALA A 184 -5.99 10.14 1.65
N TYR A 185 -6.19 10.60 2.88
CA TYR A 185 -6.83 11.89 3.16
C TYR A 185 -6.08 13.04 2.50
N LEU A 186 -4.77 13.14 2.73
CA LEU A 186 -3.94 14.20 2.17
C LEU A 186 -3.93 14.20 0.65
N ALA A 187 -3.84 13.01 0.04
CA ALA A 187 -3.85 12.86 -1.41
C ALA A 187 -5.20 13.22 -2.06
N THR A 188 -6.30 13.19 -1.30
CA THR A 188 -7.67 13.49 -1.77
C THR A 188 -8.14 14.90 -1.40
N LEU A 189 -7.25 15.75 -0.86
CA LEU A 189 -7.56 17.15 -0.61
C LEU A 189 -7.77 17.91 -1.93
N PRO A 190 -8.85 18.71 -2.05
CA PRO A 190 -8.97 19.68 -3.13
C PRO A 190 -7.76 20.62 -3.14
N PRO A 191 -7.34 21.12 -4.32
CA PRO A 191 -6.33 22.16 -4.40
C PRO A 191 -6.71 23.36 -3.51
N GLY A 192 -5.78 23.79 -2.65
CA GLY A 192 -5.99 24.91 -1.73
C GLY A 192 -6.73 24.59 -0.43
N ALA A 193 -7.24 23.35 -0.25
CA ALA A 193 -7.84 22.95 1.02
C ALA A 193 -6.78 22.92 2.14
N LYS A 194 -7.12 23.48 3.31
CA LYS A 194 -6.28 23.42 4.51
C LYS A 194 -6.60 22.14 5.29
N PRO A 195 -5.65 21.20 5.42
CA PRO A 195 -5.87 19.99 6.19
C PRO A 195 -6.03 20.28 7.69
N ARG A 196 -6.74 19.40 8.41
CA ARG A 196 -6.84 19.47 9.88
C ARG A 196 -5.53 19.02 10.54
N ILE A 197 -4.62 19.98 10.78
CA ILE A 197 -3.21 19.77 11.18
C ILE A 197 -3.07 18.99 12.51
N SER A 198 -3.91 19.26 13.51
CA SER A 198 -3.79 18.66 14.85
C SER A 198 -3.86 17.13 14.84
N ARG A 199 -4.62 16.55 13.91
CA ARG A 199 -4.74 15.10 13.75
C ARG A 199 -3.56 14.52 12.97
N ILE A 200 -3.07 15.22 11.95
CA ILE A 200 -1.91 14.79 11.16
C ILE A 200 -0.64 14.74 12.03
N ALA A 201 -0.44 15.76 12.86
CA ALA A 201 0.68 15.81 13.81
C ALA A 201 0.67 14.59 14.75
N LEU A 202 -0.49 14.24 15.33
CA LEU A 202 -0.63 13.10 16.26
C LEU A 202 -0.17 11.76 15.65
N VAL A 203 -0.36 11.57 14.35
CA VAL A 203 -0.02 10.32 13.65
C VAL A 203 1.45 10.27 13.24
N TYR A 204 2.01 11.41 12.81
CA TYR A 204 3.37 11.45 12.31
C TYR A 204 4.43 11.76 13.37
N THR A 205 4.09 12.38 14.50
CA THR A 205 5.06 12.65 15.59
C THR A 205 5.24 11.48 16.57
N ARG A 206 4.28 10.55 16.64
CA ARG A 206 4.32 9.41 17.59
C ARG A 206 5.45 8.40 17.37
N GLY A 207 6.25 8.54 16.30
CA GLY A 207 7.28 7.56 15.93
C GLY A 207 8.72 8.07 15.89
N GLU A 208 8.98 9.37 16.09
CA GLU A 208 10.34 9.90 15.88
C GLU A 208 11.04 10.48 17.10
N THR A 209 10.36 10.93 18.16
CA THR A 209 10.94 11.09 19.51
C THR A 209 9.94 11.76 20.46
N SER A 210 10.10 11.45 21.73
CA SER A 210 9.64 12.22 22.88
C SER A 210 9.95 13.72 22.77
N THR A 211 9.02 14.53 22.26
CA THR A 211 8.83 15.93 22.71
C THR A 211 7.44 16.43 22.31
N PRO A 212 6.61 16.90 23.25
CA PRO A 212 5.36 17.55 22.89
C PRO A 212 5.67 18.89 22.23
N LEU A 213 5.18 19.09 21.00
CA LEU A 213 5.10 20.41 20.39
C LEU A 213 4.08 21.24 21.19
N THR A 214 4.58 22.08 22.09
CA THR A 214 3.82 23.19 22.67
C THR A 214 3.48 24.19 21.56
N LEU A 215 2.19 24.33 21.28
CA LEU A 215 1.66 25.40 20.46
C LEU A 215 1.38 26.59 21.40
N ASN A 216 2.12 27.69 21.20
CA ASN A 216 1.73 29.03 21.66
C ASN A 216 0.72 29.62 20.69
#